data_AF-A0A8T4MAI8-F1
#
_entry.id   AF-A0A8T4MAI8-F1
#
_cell.length_a   1.000
_cell.length_b   1.000
_cell.length_c   1.000
_cell.angle_alpha   90.00
_cell.angle_beta   90.00
_cell.angle_gamma   90.00
#
_symmetry.space_group_name_H-M   'P 1'
#
loop_
_entity.id
_entity.type
_entity.pdbx_description
1 polymer ?
#
loop_
_entity_poly.entity_id
_entity_poly.type
_entity_poly.pdbx_seq_one_letter_code
_entity_poly.pdbx_strand_id
1 'polypeptide(L)'
;MEHKRYLTLEEYVNGLRETELSERAIQKTIEHERAHFEKAIELGYSPVYALERFYTAGSNLATVMLNAVMFNGKEPSPEHIIHILLAPKVLSGGDLDDALRLRRQINKSKNRKK
;
A
#
# COMPACT_ATOMS: atom_id res chain seq x y z
N MET A 1 -10.79 -4.19 19.87
CA MET A 1 -9.75 -5.12 19.37
C MET A 1 -9.77 -5.02 17.86
N GLU A 2 -8.77 -4.42 17.24
CA GLU A 2 -8.65 -4.37 15.79
C GLU A 2 -8.30 -5.77 15.27
N HIS A 3 -9.22 -6.40 14.54
CA HIS A 3 -8.97 -7.66 13.86
C HIS A 3 -8.23 -7.37 12.56
N LYS A 4 -6.90 -7.27 12.62
CA LYS A 4 -6.06 -7.25 11.42
C LYS A 4 -6.06 -8.64 10.79
N ARG A 5 -6.84 -8.83 9.73
CA ARG A 5 -6.78 -10.04 8.89
C ARG A 5 -5.85 -9.76 7.72
N TYR A 6 -4.83 -10.60 7.58
CA TYR A 6 -3.98 -10.60 6.38
C TYR A 6 -4.77 -11.16 5.22
N LEU A 7 -4.76 -10.45 4.09
CA LEU A 7 -5.45 -10.85 2.87
C LEU A 7 -4.45 -11.23 1.77
N THR A 8 -4.85 -12.23 0.99
CA THR A 8 -4.29 -12.50 -0.34
C THR A 8 -4.71 -11.43 -1.34
N LEU A 9 -4.00 -11.34 -2.48
CA LEU A 9 -4.40 -10.44 -3.58
C LEU A 9 -5.81 -10.75 -4.09
N GLU A 10 -6.23 -12.01 -4.06
CA GLU A 10 -7.58 -12.41 -4.47
C GLU A 10 -8.66 -11.90 -3.51
N GLU A 11 -8.45 -12.03 -2.20
CA GLU A 11 -9.35 -11.47 -1.19
C GLU A 11 -9.41 -9.93 -1.26
N TYR A 12 -8.29 -9.29 -1.58
CA TYR A 12 -8.20 -7.84 -1.85
C TYR A 12 -9.08 -7.43 -3.04
N VAL A 13 -8.96 -8.14 -4.16
CA VAL A 13 -9.73 -7.89 -5.40
C VAL A 13 -11.23 -8.08 -5.15
N ASN A 14 -11.61 -9.13 -4.43
CA ASN A 14 -13.00 -9.40 -4.09
C ASN A 14 -13.58 -8.29 -3.19
N GLY A 15 -12.80 -7.79 -2.23
CA GLY A 15 -13.20 -6.66 -1.39
C GLY A 15 -13.42 -5.36 -2.17
N LEU A 16 -12.60 -5.09 -3.21
CA LEU A 16 -12.80 -3.93 -4.07
C LEU A 16 -14.11 -4.00 -4.88
N ARG A 17 -14.53 -5.20 -5.28
CA ARG A 17 -15.79 -5.41 -6.01
C ARG A 17 -17.04 -5.22 -5.15
N GLU A 18 -16.90 -5.25 -3.83
CA GLU A 18 -17.97 -4.90 -2.89
C GLU A 18 -18.14 -3.37 -2.73
N THR A 19 -17.28 -2.55 -3.35
CA THR A 19 -17.35 -1.09 -3.31
C THR A 19 -18.17 -0.52 -4.48
N GLU A 20 -18.64 0.74 -4.36
CA GLU A 20 -19.34 1.45 -5.44
C GLU A 20 -18.40 2.00 -6.53
N LEU A 21 -17.14 1.54 -6.58
CA LEU A 21 -16.19 1.96 -7.61
C LEU A 21 -16.56 1.39 -8.97
N SER A 22 -16.36 2.18 -10.03
CA SER A 22 -16.48 1.66 -11.39
C SER A 22 -15.47 0.53 -11.64
N GLU A 23 -15.81 -0.46 -12.47
CA GLU A 23 -14.89 -1.53 -12.90
C GLU A 23 -13.54 -1.00 -13.41
N ARG A 24 -13.56 0.13 -14.14
CA ARG A 24 -12.32 0.80 -14.58
C ARG A 24 -11.46 1.30 -13.43
N ALA A 25 -12.08 1.82 -12.37
CA ALA A 25 -11.37 2.26 -11.18
C ALA A 25 -10.80 1.07 -10.40
N ILE A 26 -11.60 0.00 -10.25
CA ILE A 26 -11.16 -1.25 -9.62
C ILE A 26 -9.94 -1.82 -10.35
N GLN A 27 -9.99 -1.93 -11.68
CA GLN A 27 -8.87 -2.45 -12.48
C GLN A 27 -7.59 -1.63 -12.31
N LYS A 28 -7.70 -0.29 -12.30
CA LYS A 28 -6.55 0.59 -12.06
C LYS A 28 -5.95 0.39 -10.67
N THR A 29 -6.79 0.26 -9.65
CA THR A 29 -6.32 0.01 -8.27
C THR A 29 -5.61 -1.34 -8.18
N ILE A 30 -6.14 -2.38 -8.81
CA ILE A 30 -5.51 -3.71 -8.84
C ILE A 30 -4.15 -3.65 -9.53
N GLU A 31 -4.05 -3.01 -10.69
CA GLU A 31 -2.78 -2.85 -11.40
C GLU A 31 -1.75 -2.07 -10.58
N HIS A 32 -2.21 -1.02 -9.90
CA HIS A 32 -1.37 -0.19 -9.03
C HIS A 32 -0.82 -0.98 -7.84
N GLU A 33 -1.69 -1.63 -7.07
CA GLU A 33 -1.27 -2.41 -5.90
C GLU A 33 -0.44 -3.64 -6.26
N ARG A 34 -0.71 -4.26 -7.41
CA ARG A 34 0.08 -5.38 -7.91
C ARG A 34 1.52 -4.97 -8.18
N ALA A 35 1.76 -3.77 -8.72
CA ALA A 35 3.10 -3.27 -8.96
C ALA A 35 3.89 -3.08 -7.64
N HIS A 36 3.25 -2.57 -6.57
CA HIS A 36 3.88 -2.50 -5.25
C HIS A 36 4.24 -3.88 -4.72
N PHE A 37 3.31 -4.83 -4.82
CA PHE A 37 3.49 -6.19 -4.32
C PHE A 37 4.62 -6.94 -5.05
N GLU A 38 4.63 -6.89 -6.37
CA GLU A 38 5.67 -7.52 -7.19
C GLU A 38 7.04 -6.90 -6.92
N LYS A 39 7.14 -5.58 -6.79
CA LYS A 39 8.40 -4.91 -6.43
C LYS A 39 8.87 -5.29 -5.03
N ALA A 40 7.97 -5.44 -4.06
CA ALA A 40 8.32 -5.90 -2.72
C ALA A 40 8.91 -7.33 -2.73
N ILE A 41 8.33 -8.25 -3.52
CA ILE A 41 8.88 -9.60 -3.69
C ILE A 41 10.26 -9.56 -4.36
N GLU A 42 10.42 -8.76 -5.42
CA GLU A 42 11.70 -8.59 -6.12
C GLU A 42 12.83 -8.15 -5.18
N LEU A 43 12.51 -7.29 -4.21
CA LEU A 43 13.45 -6.81 -3.19
C LEU A 43 13.65 -7.78 -2.01
N GLY A 44 13.04 -8.96 -2.05
CA GLY A 44 13.20 -10.03 -1.08
C GLY A 44 12.31 -9.91 0.16
N TYR A 45 11.18 -9.21 0.06
CA TYR A 45 10.20 -9.11 1.14
C TYR A 45 9.03 -10.07 0.96
N SER A 46 8.29 -10.28 2.05
CA SER A 46 7.03 -11.04 2.07
C SER A 46 5.86 -10.07 2.24
N PRO A 47 5.40 -9.42 1.16
CA PRO A 47 4.29 -8.48 1.22
C PRO A 47 2.97 -9.16 1.56
N VAL A 48 2.12 -8.48 2.33
CA VAL A 48 0.76 -8.90 2.67
C VAL A 48 -0.18 -7.71 2.59
N TYR A 49 -1.45 -7.92 2.26
CA TYR A 49 -2.45 -6.86 2.32
C TYR A 49 -3.18 -6.89 3.67
N ALA A 50 -3.56 -5.73 4.18
CA ALA A 50 -4.59 -5.63 5.23
C ALA A 50 -5.80 -4.89 4.68
N LEU A 51 -6.98 -5.42 4.99
CA LEU A 51 -8.24 -4.77 4.71
C LEU A 51 -8.84 -4.30 6.02
N GLU A 52 -8.97 -2.98 6.16
CA GLU A 52 -9.68 -2.36 7.26
C GLU A 52 -11.03 -1.85 6.73
N ARG A 53 -12.11 -2.39 7.28
CA ARG A 53 -13.47 -1.90 6.99
C ARG A 53 -13.82 -0.84 8.03
N PHE A 54 -13.99 0.40 7.59
CA PHE A 54 -14.50 1.47 8.44
C PHE A 54 -15.95 1.76 8.10
N TYR A 55 -16.78 1.81 9.13
CA TYR A 55 -18.17 2.24 9.02
C TYR A 55 -18.25 3.70 9.45
N THR A 56 -18.65 4.58 8.54
CA THR A 56 -18.92 5.98 8.88
C THR A 56 -20.20 6.04 9.70
N ALA A 57 -20.19 6.76 10.83
CA ALA A 57 -21.39 6.89 11.66
C ALA A 57 -22.55 7.47 10.85
N GLY A 58 -23.67 6.73 10.75
CA GLY A 58 -24.84 7.11 9.97
C GLY A 58 -24.85 6.65 8.51
N SER A 59 -23.85 5.87 8.07
CA SER A 59 -23.81 5.28 6.72
C SER A 59 -23.74 3.75 6.78
N ASN A 60 -24.55 3.09 5.95
CA ASN A 60 -24.44 1.64 5.71
C ASN A 60 -23.34 1.29 4.69
N LEU A 61 -22.68 2.29 4.08
CA LEU A 61 -21.52 2.07 3.23
C LEU A 61 -20.29 1.81 4.09
N ALA A 62 -19.73 0.61 3.95
CA ALA A 62 -18.40 0.32 4.45
C ALA A 62 -17.37 1.04 3.56
N THR A 63 -16.61 1.97 4.15
CA THR A 63 -15.39 2.47 3.51
C THR A 63 -14.32 1.42 3.71
N VAL A 64 -13.91 0.77 2.63
CA VAL A 64 -12.84 -0.21 2.65
C VAL A 64 -11.52 0.56 2.51
N MET A 65 -10.79 0.72 3.60
CA MET A 65 -9.39 1.13 3.54
C MET A 65 -8.55 -0.11 3.35
N LEU A 66 -7.98 -0.19 2.17
CA LEU A 66 -6.95 -1.16 1.88
C LEU A 66 -5.64 -0.55 2.35
N ASN A 67 -5.09 -1.08 3.43
CA ASN A 67 -3.75 -0.66 3.84
C ASN A 67 -2.78 -1.23 2.81
N ALA A 68 -2.07 -0.30 2.14
CA ALA A 68 -1.01 -0.57 1.20
C ALA A 68 -0.04 -1.60 1.79
N VAL A 69 0.55 -2.40 0.89
CA VAL A 69 1.51 -3.49 1.16
C VAL A 69 2.18 -3.41 2.53
N MET A 70 1.77 -4.28 3.45
CA MET A 70 2.47 -4.50 4.72
C MET A 70 3.55 -5.56 4.51
N PHE A 71 4.51 -5.65 5.44
CA PHE A 71 5.64 -6.57 5.32
C PHE A 71 5.67 -7.52 6.51
N ASN A 72 5.53 -8.82 6.24
CA ASN A 72 5.68 -9.83 7.27
C ASN A 72 7.17 -10.14 7.50
N GLY A 73 7.57 -10.29 8.76
CA GLY A 73 8.94 -10.64 9.15
C GLY A 73 9.92 -9.47 9.11
N LYS A 74 10.36 -9.04 7.93
CA LYS A 74 11.42 -8.04 7.78
C LYS A 74 10.85 -6.68 7.37
N GLU A 75 11.11 -5.68 8.19
CA GLU A 75 10.81 -4.28 7.87
C GLU A 75 11.70 -3.79 6.70
N PRO A 76 11.13 -3.15 5.66
CA PRO A 76 11.93 -2.65 4.55
C PRO A 76 12.80 -1.46 4.93
N SER A 77 13.95 -1.33 4.26
CA SER A 77 14.74 -0.10 4.39
C SER A 77 13.98 1.08 3.77
N PRO A 78 14.18 2.31 4.26
CA PRO A 78 13.58 3.50 3.66
C PRO A 78 13.84 3.62 2.14
N GLU A 79 15.03 3.23 1.68
CA GLU A 79 15.36 3.16 0.25
C GLU A 79 14.49 2.15 -0.51
N HIS A 80 14.28 0.95 0.03
CA HIS A 80 13.41 -0.05 -0.58
C HIS A 80 11.95 0.37 -0.57
N ILE A 81 11.46 1.05 0.48
CA ILE A 81 10.11 1.62 0.50
C ILE A 81 9.94 2.61 -0.65
N ILE A 82 10.92 3.48 -0.91
CA ILE A 82 10.88 4.40 -2.06
C ILE A 82 10.79 3.64 -3.39
N HIS A 83 11.56 2.56 -3.57
CA HIS A 83 11.49 1.75 -4.79
C HIS A 83 10.12 1.08 -4.97
N ILE A 84 9.51 0.62 -3.87
CA ILE A 84 8.17 0.03 -3.89
C ILE A 84 7.12 1.07 -4.24
N LEU A 85 7.13 2.24 -3.59
CA LEU A 85 6.19 3.34 -3.86
C LEU A 85 6.26 3.82 -5.31
N LEU A 86 7.46 3.82 -5.92
CA LEU A 86 7.66 4.29 -7.29
C LEU A 86 7.51 3.19 -8.36
N ALA A 87 7.12 1.97 -7.98
CA ALA A 87 6.94 0.85 -8.90
C ALA A 87 5.75 0.99 -9.87
N PRO A 88 4.58 1.52 -9.47
CA PRO A 88 3.44 1.64 -10.37
C PRO A 88 3.73 2.54 -11.58
N LYS A 89 3.19 2.16 -12.75
CA LYS A 89 3.29 2.97 -13.98
C LYS A 89 2.63 4.34 -13.84
N VAL A 90 1.55 4.40 -13.07
CA VAL A 90 0.84 5.64 -12.72
C VAL A 90 0.89 5.76 -11.20
N LEU A 91 1.63 6.75 -10.71
CA LEU A 91 1.77 7.03 -9.28
C LEU A 91 0.52 7.72 -8.76
N SER A 92 0.14 7.39 -7.53
CA SER A 92 -0.78 8.21 -6.76
C SER A 92 -0.05 9.45 -6.23
N GLY A 93 -0.81 10.50 -5.88
CA GLY A 93 -0.22 11.66 -5.19
C GLY A 93 0.45 11.28 -3.87
N GLY A 94 -0.14 10.32 -3.14
CA GLY A 94 0.39 9.79 -1.90
C GLY A 94 1.74 9.11 -2.05
N ASP A 95 1.93 8.29 -3.09
CA ASP A 95 3.21 7.61 -3.33
C ASP A 95 4.36 8.59 -3.51
N LEU A 96 4.12 9.64 -4.29
CA LEU A 96 5.13 10.64 -4.57
C LEU A 96 5.47 11.43 -3.30
N ASP A 97 4.45 11.86 -2.56
CA ASP A 97 4.63 12.61 -1.32
C ASP A 97 5.39 11.80 -0.26
N ASP A 98 5.05 10.52 -0.09
CA ASP A 98 5.73 9.63 0.85
C ASP A 98 7.15 9.28 0.41
N ALA A 99 7.37 9.03 -0.88
CA ALA A 99 8.72 8.81 -1.42
C ALA A 99 9.61 10.03 -1.21
N LEU A 100 9.09 11.24 -1.46
CA LEU A 100 9.81 12.50 -1.22
C LEU A 100 10.09 12.72 0.26
N ARG A 101 9.11 12.46 1.14
CA ARG A 101 9.25 12.55 2.60
C ARG A 101 10.35 11.62 3.10
N LEU A 102 10.34 10.36 2.71
CA LEU A 102 11.34 9.37 3.08
C LEU A 102 12.73 9.77 2.57
N ARG A 103 12.84 10.24 1.33
CA ARG A 103 14.11 10.72 0.76
C ARG A 103 14.71 11.88 1.57
N ARG A 104 13.87 12.82 2.04
CA ARG A 104 14.31 13.90 2.92
C ARG A 104 14.80 13.38 4.29
N GLN A 105 14.12 12.39 4.85
CA GLN A 105 14.52 11.77 6.13
C GLN A 105 15.87 11.05 6.02
N ILE A 106 16.09 10.27 4.96
CA ILE A 106 17.36 9.59 4.67
C ILE A 106 18.50 10.62 4.59
N ASN A 107 18.31 11.70 3.83
CA ASN A 107 19.34 12.74 3.66
C ASN A 107 19.66 13.45 4.97
N LYS A 108 18.64 13.75 5.80
CA LYS A 108 18.85 14.33 7.14
C LYS A 108 19.63 13.39 8.07
N SER A 109 19.35 12.09 8.02
CA SER A 109 20.06 11.08 8.84
C SER A 109 21.53 10.96 8.42
N LYS A 110 21.82 10.97 7.12
CA LYS A 110 23.19 10.91 6.58
C LYS A 110 24.02 12.13 6.98
N ASN A 111 23.43 13.33 6.98
CA ASN A 111 24.13 14.56 7.37
C ASN A 111 24.39 14.69 8.88
N ARG A 112 23.70 13.92 9.73
CA ARG A 112 23.93 13.90 11.19
C ARG A 112 25.01 12.91 11.63
N LYS A 113 25.47 12.03 10.73
CA LYS A 113 26.51 11.02 10.98
C LYS A 113 27.88 11.42 10.40
N LYS A 114 27.99 12.61 9.82
CA LYS A 114 29.22 13.24 9.34
C LYS A 114 29.61 14.34 10.31
#